data_AF-A0A0C9ZY52-F1
#
_entry.id   AF-A0A0C9ZY52-F1
#
_cell.length_a   1.000
_cell.length_b   1.000
_cell.length_c   1.000
_cell.angle_alpha   90.00
_cell.angle_beta   90.00
_cell.angle_gamma   90.00
#
_symmetry.space_group_name_H-M   'P 1'
#
loop_
_entity.id
_entity.type
_entity.pdbx_description
1 polymer ?
#
loop_
_entity_poly.entity_id
_entity_poly.type
_entity_poly.pdbx_seq_one_letter_code
_entity_poly.pdbx_strand_id
1 'polypeptide(L)' 'QTNRYDCGLGVFTQITTMLRGYEITGLREEDMIAFQRFLYMQVLCIPAIVV' A
#
# COMPACT_ATOMS: atom_id res chain seq x y z
N GLN A 1 7.51 -7.73 -10.34
CA GLN A 1 7.71 -6.28 -10.39
C GLN A 1 8.81 -5.99 -11.39
N THR A 2 8.42 -5.35 -12.47
CA THR A 2 9.29 -4.84 -13.54
C THR A 2 9.73 -3.41 -13.22
N ASN A 3 8.93 -2.67 -12.43
CA ASN A 3 9.27 -1.33 -11.96
C ASN A 3 9.97 -1.38 -10.59
N ARG A 4 11.18 -0.81 -10.51
CA ARG A 4 12.03 -0.88 -9.31
C ARG A 4 11.58 0.06 -8.19
N TYR A 5 10.75 1.05 -8.51
CA TYR A 5 10.28 2.07 -7.57
C TYR A 5 9.12 1.61 -6.66
N ASP A 6 8.37 0.59 -7.08
CA ASP A 6 7.16 0.15 -6.38
C ASP A 6 7.41 -0.98 -5.37
N CYS A 7 8.67 -1.40 -5.18
CA CYS A 7 9.01 -2.56 -4.35
C CYS A 7 8.59 -2.39 -2.88
N GLY A 8 8.79 -1.21 -2.31
CA GLY A 8 8.32 -0.89 -0.96
C GLY A 8 6.80 -0.87 -0.85
N LEU A 9 6.12 -0.47 -1.91
CA LEU A 9 4.65 -0.45 -1.95
C LEU A 9 4.08 -1.85 -1.93
N GLY A 10 4.66 -2.77 -2.72
CA GLY A 10 4.26 -4.18 -2.74
C GLY A 10 4.44 -4.86 -1.38
N VAL A 11 5.53 -4.56 -0.67
CA VAL A 11 5.75 -5.05 0.70
C VAL A 11 4.65 -4.54 1.64
N PHE A 12 4.33 -3.25 1.58
CA PHE A 12 3.26 -2.66 2.40
C PHE A 12 1.89 -3.29 2.10
N THR A 13 1.57 -3.52 0.83
CA THR A 13 0.32 -4.17 0.45
C THR A 13 0.25 -5.60 0.99
N GLN A 14 1.33 -6.37 0.90
CA GLN A 14 1.36 -7.73 1.44
C GLN A 14 1.16 -7.76 2.96
N ILE A 15 1.87 -6.91 3.69
CA ILE A 15 1.75 -6.82 5.15
C ILE A 15 0.31 -6.44 5.55
N THR A 16 -0.26 -5.40 4.93
CA THR A 16 -1.63 -4.97 5.24
C THR A 16 -2.69 -6.01 4.88
N THR A 17 -2.49 -6.75 3.79
CA THR A 17 -3.39 -7.83 3.37
C THR A 17 -3.33 -8.99 4.36
N MET A 18 -2.13 -9.40 4.78
CA MET A 18 -1.93 -10.41 5.83
C MET A 18 -2.56 -10.00 7.16
N LEU A 19 -2.34 -8.76 7.60
CA LEU A 19 -2.92 -8.25 8.85
C LEU A 19 -4.45 -8.21 8.83
N ARG A 20 -5.05 -8.09 7.65
CA ARG A 20 -6.52 -8.16 7.46
C ARG A 20 -7.04 -9.59 7.31
N GLY A 21 -6.18 -10.59 7.30
CA GLY A 21 -6.57 -12.00 7.14
C GLY A 21 -6.93 -12.39 5.70
N TYR A 22 -6.56 -11.57 4.71
CA TYR A 22 -6.79 -11.88 3.30
C TYR A 22 -5.63 -12.68 2.71
N GLU A 23 -5.94 -13.58 1.78
CA GLU A 23 -4.95 -14.33 1.02
C GLU A 23 -4.45 -13.48 -0.17
N ILE A 24 -3.13 -13.42 -0.35
CA ILE A 24 -2.52 -12.59 -1.40
C ILE A 24 -2.41 -13.43 -2.68
N THR A 25 -3.42 -13.34 -3.55
CA THR A 25 -3.37 -13.96 -4.88
C THR A 25 -3.55 -12.90 -5.97
N GLY A 26 -2.63 -12.87 -6.94
CA GLY A 26 -2.84 -12.14 -8.20
C GLY A 26 -2.57 -10.64 -8.17
N LEU A 27 -1.76 -10.15 -7.22
CA LEU A 27 -1.41 -8.73 -7.11
C LEU A 27 -0.59 -8.25 -8.33
N ARG A 28 -1.12 -7.25 -9.05
CA ARG A 28 -0.50 -6.70 -10.26
C ARG A 28 0.10 -5.31 -10.00
N GLU A 29 0.98 -4.86 -10.89
CA GLU A 29 1.54 -3.50 -10.80
C GLU A 29 0.48 -2.41 -10.93
N GLU A 30 -0.61 -2.66 -11.67
CA GLU A 30 -1.75 -1.74 -11.76
C GLU A 30 -2.44 -1.51 -10.41
N ASP A 31 -2.49 -2.53 -9.54
CA ASP A 31 -3.04 -2.44 -8.19
C ASP A 31 -2.18 -1.58 -7.27
N MET A 32 -0.87 -1.51 -7.54
CA MET A 32 0.07 -0.69 -6.78
C MET A 32 -0.28 0.80 -6.89
N ILE A 33 -0.66 1.29 -8.07
CA ILE A 33 -1.06 2.69 -8.25
C ILE A 33 -2.30 3.03 -7.40
N ALA A 34 -3.29 2.13 -7.38
CA ALA A 34 -4.47 2.30 -6.55
C ALA A 34 -4.13 2.28 -5.05
N PHE A 35 -3.25 1.37 -4.64
CA PHE A 35 -2.80 1.26 -3.26
C PHE A 35 -1.99 2.47 -2.80
N GLN A 36 -1.17 3.06 -3.67
CA GLN A 36 -0.44 4.29 -3.38
C GLN A 36 -1.39 5.45 -3.11
N ARG A 37 -2.44 5.61 -3.92
CA ARG A 37 -3.47 6.64 -3.71
C ARG A 37 -4.23 6.41 -2.40
N PHE A 38 -4.55 5.16 -2.09
CA PHE A 38 -5.16 4.79 -0.82
C PHE A 38 -4.28 5.21 0.36
N LEU A 39 -2.99 4.85 0.36
CA LEU A 39 -2.05 5.24 1.40
C LEU A 39 -1.92 6.76 1.55
N TYR A 40 -1.85 7.49 0.44
CA TYR A 40 -1.78 8.95 0.44
C TYR A 40 -3.00 9.57 1.16
N MET A 41 -4.21 9.08 0.86
CA MET A 41 -5.43 9.51 1.56
C MET A 41 -5.39 9.18 3.05
N GLN A 42 -4.91 7.98 3.43
CA GLN A 42 -4.77 7.61 4.84
C GLN A 42 -3.81 8.57 5.57
N VAL A 43 -2.65 8.89 4.97
CA VAL A 43 -1.67 9.82 5.55
C VAL A 43 -2.26 11.21 5.75
N LEU A 44 -3.02 11.73 4.78
CA LEU A 44 -3.70 13.02 4.91
C LEU A 44 -4.76 13.03 6.03
N CYS A 45 -5.37 11.88 6.33
CA CYS A 45 -6.32 11.74 7.42
C CYS A 45 -5.66 11.56 8.79
N ILE A 46 -4.33 11.34 8.87
CA ILE A 46 -3.63 11.28 10.15
C ILE A 46 -3.55 12.72 10.68
N PRO A 47 -4.17 13.02 11.85
CA PRO A 47 -4.07 14.35 12.41
C PRO A 47 -2.61 14.66 12.73
N ALA A 48 -2.08 15.71 12.12
CA ALA A 48 -0.77 16.23 12.46
C ALA A 48 -0.88 16.90 13.83
N ILE A 49 -0.50 16.19 14.89
CA ILE A 49 -0.22 16.85 16.17
C ILE A 49 1.07 17.62 15.95
N VAL A 50 0.94 18.92 15.67
CA VAL A 50 2.07 19.84 15.72
C VAL A 50 2.34 20.07 17.21
N VAL A 51 3.32 19.33 17.74
CA VAL A 51 3.85 19.51 19.11
C VAL A 51 4.78 20.71 19.14
#